data_AF-A0A9Q0RCK8-F1
#
_entry.id   AF-A0A9Q0RCK8-F1
#
_cell.length_a   1.000
_cell.length_b   1.000
_cell.length_c   1.000
_cell.angle_alpha   90.00
_cell.angle_beta   90.00
_cell.angle_gamma   90.00
#
_symmetry.space_group_name_H-M   'P 1'
#
loop_
_entity.id
_entity.type
_entity.pdbx_description
1 polymer ?
#
loop_
_entity_poly.entity_id
_entity_poly.type
_entity_poly.pdbx_seq_one_letter_code
_entity_poly.pdbx_strand_id
1 'polypeptide(L)'
;MLIENENENENPKRKLYSCGDYLNNGLGKYKNTNEFTEIKSSLFENNDNILEISVGIYHTLILTSKRKLISFGLNEYGQLGTGNTKNQLIPIQIKLPKLRFNEDISNYHVSCGYYKSFLYYSPFSNLEEDLIKLFKRKEFCDISFKTENGEIIEAHKLILKYRLNQNQNQIEKLKEIISKKSIKESNQIFEMIYSNNSKINPKLYS
;
A
#
# COMPACT_ATOMS: atom_id res chain seq x y z
N MET A 1 24.35 -29.51 26.46
CA MET A 1 25.68 -29.01 26.82
C MET A 1 25.80 -27.63 26.21
N LEU A 2 25.94 -26.62 27.07
CA LEU A 2 26.24 -25.21 26.82
C LEU A 2 25.25 -24.39 25.97
N ILE A 3 24.42 -23.67 26.74
CA ILE A 3 23.85 -22.36 26.43
C ILE A 3 25.02 -21.43 26.08
N GLU A 4 25.03 -20.84 24.89
CA GLU A 4 25.79 -19.62 24.63
C GLU A 4 24.80 -18.48 24.39
N ASN A 5 24.96 -17.46 25.23
CA ASN A 5 24.17 -16.24 25.26
C ASN A 5 24.27 -15.50 23.92
N GLU A 6 23.21 -15.53 23.11
CA GLU A 6 23.04 -14.53 22.07
C GLU A 6 22.53 -13.24 22.73
N ASN A 7 23.29 -12.16 22.58
CA ASN A 7 22.98 -10.82 23.08
C ASN A 7 21.53 -10.42 22.73
N GLU A 8 20.66 -10.31 23.73
CA GLU A 8 19.22 -9.97 23.62
C GLU A 8 18.92 -8.53 23.12
N ASN A 9 19.91 -7.80 22.59
CA ASN A 9 19.76 -6.39 22.16
C ASN A 9 19.96 -6.15 20.65
N GLU A 10 20.19 -7.17 19.83
CA GLU A 10 20.13 -7.02 18.36
C GLU A 10 18.79 -7.55 17.85
N ASN A 11 18.01 -6.69 17.19
CA ASN A 11 16.87 -7.15 16.39
C ASN A 11 17.33 -8.29 15.46
N PRO A 12 16.62 -9.42 15.40
CA PRO A 12 17.05 -10.56 14.59
C PRO A 12 17.23 -10.09 13.14
N LYS A 13 18.44 -10.29 12.60
CA LYS A 13 18.74 -9.97 11.21
C LYS A 13 17.81 -10.79 10.32
N ARG A 14 17.02 -10.12 9.48
CA ARG A 14 16.15 -10.81 8.52
C ARG A 14 17.02 -11.53 7.51
N LYS A 15 16.78 -12.83 7.35
CA LYS A 15 17.52 -13.69 6.42
C LYS A 15 16.57 -14.23 5.36
N LEU A 16 17.06 -14.32 4.13
CA LEU A 16 16.32 -14.88 3.00
C LEU A 16 16.88 -16.27 2.71
N TYR A 17 16.01 -17.27 2.60
CA TYR A 17 16.40 -18.64 2.27
C TYR A 17 15.65 -19.11 1.02
N SER A 18 16.29 -19.95 0.21
CA SER A 18 15.67 -20.62 -0.94
C SER A 18 16.15 -22.07 -1.06
N CYS A 19 15.36 -22.90 -1.73
CA CYS A 19 15.70 -24.28 -2.08
C CYS A 19 15.21 -24.58 -3.51
N GLY A 20 15.73 -25.63 -4.14
CA GLY A 20 15.38 -26.04 -5.50
C GLY A 20 16.51 -25.86 -6.51
N ASP A 21 16.13 -25.92 -7.80
CA ASP A 21 17.09 -26.11 -8.89
C ASP A 21 17.99 -24.89 -9.13
N TYR A 22 19.25 -25.19 -9.37
CA TYR A 22 20.33 -24.25 -9.20
C TYR A 22 20.74 -23.62 -10.50
N LEU A 23 19.89 -22.69 -10.87
CA LEU A 23 20.11 -21.62 -11.82
C LEU A 23 19.41 -20.34 -11.35
N ASN A 24 18.48 -20.47 -10.39
CA ASN A 24 17.43 -19.47 -10.12
C ASN A 24 17.33 -19.04 -8.65
N ASN A 25 18.20 -19.57 -7.80
CA ASN A 25 18.17 -19.32 -6.34
C ASN A 25 19.12 -18.20 -5.89
N GLY A 26 19.80 -17.52 -6.83
CA GLY A 26 20.61 -16.35 -6.49
C GLY A 26 21.92 -16.65 -5.73
N LEU A 27 22.47 -17.87 -5.83
CA LEU A 27 23.66 -18.29 -5.09
C LEU A 27 24.98 -18.26 -5.90
N GLY A 28 24.93 -17.92 -7.19
CA GLY A 28 26.13 -17.62 -7.99
C GLY A 28 26.98 -18.80 -8.46
N LYS A 29 26.42 -19.99 -8.63
CA LYS A 29 27.14 -21.26 -8.92
C LYS A 29 26.20 -22.18 -9.77
N TYR A 30 26.46 -23.50 -9.88
CA TYR A 30 25.51 -24.50 -10.45
C TYR A 30 25.43 -25.78 -9.56
N LYS A 31 24.46 -25.91 -8.64
CA LYS A 31 24.29 -27.05 -7.72
C LYS A 31 22.89 -27.18 -7.05
N ASN A 32 21.95 -27.94 -7.58
CA ASN A 32 20.60 -28.11 -6.97
C ASN A 32 20.64 -28.31 -5.43
N THR A 33 19.86 -27.53 -4.67
CA THR A 33 19.76 -27.68 -3.22
C THR A 33 18.41 -28.25 -2.83
N ASN A 34 18.41 -29.46 -2.26
CA ASN A 34 17.22 -30.04 -1.64
C ASN A 34 16.99 -29.50 -0.21
N GLU A 35 17.72 -28.45 0.17
CA GLU A 35 17.74 -27.82 1.49
C GLU A 35 17.67 -26.31 1.37
N PHE A 36 17.04 -25.66 2.35
CA PHE A 36 16.98 -24.21 2.45
C PHE A 36 18.37 -23.62 2.69
N THR A 37 18.86 -22.85 1.73
CA THR A 37 20.15 -22.18 1.78
C THR A 37 19.94 -20.68 1.82
N GLU A 38 20.70 -20.00 2.68
CA GLU A 38 20.65 -18.55 2.82
C GLU A 38 21.14 -17.87 1.53
N ILE A 39 20.33 -16.98 0.97
CA ILE A 39 20.72 -16.09 -0.12
C ILE A 39 21.53 -14.93 0.47
N LYS A 40 22.86 -15.08 0.44
CA LYS A 40 23.77 -14.04 0.89
C LYS A 40 23.98 -13.00 -0.21
N SER A 41 23.38 -11.83 -0.05
CA SER A 41 23.61 -10.68 -0.93
C SER A 41 23.65 -9.39 -0.13
N SER A 42 24.56 -8.49 -0.50
CA SER A 42 24.63 -7.12 0.04
C SER A 42 23.39 -6.29 -0.30
N LEU A 43 22.53 -6.76 -1.21
CA LEU A 43 21.27 -6.10 -1.52
C LEU A 43 20.22 -6.24 -0.41
N PHE A 44 20.35 -7.25 0.47
CA PHE A 44 19.45 -7.52 1.59
C PHE A 44 20.05 -7.04 2.92
N GLU A 45 20.29 -5.74 3.03
CA GLU A 45 20.76 -5.12 4.29
C GLU A 45 19.68 -5.20 5.38
N ASN A 46 20.08 -5.16 6.66
CA ASN A 46 19.18 -5.35 7.81
C ASN A 46 17.95 -4.42 7.85
N ASN A 47 17.98 -3.27 7.18
CA ASN A 47 16.89 -2.30 7.13
C ASN A 47 16.02 -2.39 5.86
N ASP A 48 16.28 -3.34 4.97
CA ASP A 48 15.50 -3.56 3.75
C ASP A 48 14.45 -4.65 4.03
N ASN A 49 13.24 -4.23 4.42
CA ASN A 49 12.15 -5.18 4.58
C ASN A 49 11.73 -5.67 3.20
N ILE A 50 11.65 -6.99 3.03
CA ILE A 50 11.02 -7.58 1.84
C ILE A 50 9.51 -7.31 1.94
N LEU A 51 8.97 -6.62 0.93
CA LEU A 51 7.54 -6.36 0.81
C LEU A 51 6.85 -7.49 0.05
N GLU A 52 7.46 -7.95 -1.04
CA GLU A 52 6.89 -8.96 -1.92
C GLU A 52 8.00 -9.80 -2.57
N ILE A 53 7.71 -11.08 -2.77
CA ILE A 53 8.52 -12.01 -3.55
C ILE A 53 7.60 -12.63 -4.59
N SER A 54 8.03 -12.65 -5.85
CA SER A 54 7.34 -13.36 -6.92
C SER A 54 8.31 -14.25 -7.67
N VAL A 55 7.91 -15.51 -7.87
CA VAL A 55 8.75 -16.55 -8.46
C VAL A 55 8.07 -17.05 -9.72
N GLY A 56 8.74 -16.92 -10.86
CA GLY A 56 8.36 -17.54 -12.11
C GLY A 56 8.98 -18.92 -12.21
N ILE A 57 9.04 -19.49 -13.41
CA ILE A 57 9.58 -20.86 -13.53
C ILE A 57 11.05 -20.96 -13.19
N TYR A 58 11.83 -19.99 -13.66
CA TYR A 58 13.28 -19.95 -13.47
C TYR A 58 13.76 -18.53 -13.16
N HIS A 59 12.92 -17.67 -12.58
CA HIS A 59 13.36 -16.35 -12.17
C HIS A 59 12.60 -15.89 -10.94
N THR A 60 13.23 -15.00 -10.19
CA THR A 60 12.67 -14.44 -8.96
C THR A 60 12.77 -12.93 -9.00
N LEU A 61 11.70 -12.28 -8.58
CA LEU A 61 11.64 -10.85 -8.30
C LEU A 61 11.36 -10.64 -6.81
N ILE A 62 12.07 -9.68 -6.21
CA ILE A 62 11.90 -9.30 -4.80
C ILE A 62 11.78 -7.79 -4.73
N LEU A 63 10.72 -7.29 -4.13
CA LEU A 63 10.50 -5.88 -3.87
C LEU A 63 10.81 -5.57 -2.41
N THR A 64 11.64 -4.55 -2.16
CA THR A 64 11.98 -4.12 -0.79
C THR A 64 11.40 -2.76 -0.43
N SER A 65 11.24 -2.50 0.87
CA SER A 65 10.77 -1.23 1.44
C SER A 65 11.69 -0.05 1.12
N LYS A 66 12.95 -0.31 0.73
CA LYS A 66 13.89 0.72 0.27
C LYS A 66 13.84 0.94 -1.25
N ARG A 67 12.75 0.59 -1.91
CA ARG A 67 12.52 0.83 -3.34
C ARG A 67 13.55 0.10 -4.23
N LYS A 68 14.05 -1.05 -3.77
CA LYS A 68 14.90 -1.94 -4.57
C LYS A 68 14.02 -3.03 -5.17
N LEU A 69 13.99 -3.11 -6.50
CA LEU A 69 13.53 -4.29 -7.20
C LEU A 69 14.75 -5.18 -7.44
N ILE A 70 14.77 -6.36 -6.86
CA ILE A 70 15.87 -7.30 -6.97
C ILE A 70 15.41 -8.42 -7.90
N SER A 71 16.24 -8.79 -8.87
CA SER A 71 15.95 -9.85 -9.84
C SER A 71 17.11 -10.83 -9.95
N PHE A 72 16.81 -12.10 -10.18
CA PHE A 72 17.81 -13.13 -10.49
C PHE A 72 17.17 -14.36 -11.14
N GLY A 73 18.00 -15.18 -11.77
CA GLY A 73 17.65 -16.41 -12.47
C GLY A 73 17.86 -16.34 -13.99
N LEU A 74 17.10 -17.16 -14.70
CA LEU A 74 17.03 -17.21 -16.16
C LEU A 74 16.47 -15.89 -16.73
N ASN A 75 17.07 -15.44 -17.83
CA ASN A 75 16.75 -14.18 -18.50
C ASN A 75 16.68 -14.29 -20.03
N GLU A 76 16.53 -15.49 -20.58
CA GLU A 76 16.55 -15.73 -22.03
C GLU A 76 15.51 -14.91 -22.81
N TYR A 77 14.42 -14.50 -22.15
CA TYR A 77 13.33 -13.71 -22.71
C TYR A 77 13.32 -12.26 -22.19
N GLY A 78 14.35 -11.84 -21.44
CA GLY A 78 14.42 -10.51 -20.83
C GLY A 78 13.55 -10.34 -19.58
N GLN A 79 13.07 -11.43 -18.97
CA GLN A 79 12.16 -11.42 -17.83
C GLN A 79 12.73 -10.74 -16.57
N LEU A 80 14.05 -10.55 -16.48
CA LEU A 80 14.67 -9.84 -15.36
C LEU A 80 14.63 -8.31 -15.50
N GLY A 81 14.28 -7.78 -16.68
CA GLY A 81 14.19 -6.33 -16.90
C GLY A 81 15.56 -5.61 -16.93
N THR A 82 16.64 -6.32 -17.24
CA THR A 82 18.02 -5.78 -17.28
C THR A 82 18.37 -5.03 -18.56
N GLY A 83 17.44 -4.96 -19.53
CA GLY A 83 17.70 -4.43 -20.87
C GLY A 83 18.53 -5.36 -21.77
N ASN A 84 18.76 -6.60 -21.34
CA ASN A 84 19.42 -7.64 -22.12
C ASN A 84 18.87 -9.03 -21.72
N THR A 85 19.40 -10.09 -22.35
CA THR A 85 18.97 -11.48 -22.12
C THR A 85 19.99 -12.33 -21.34
N LYS A 86 20.94 -11.70 -20.64
CA LYS A 86 21.95 -12.42 -19.86
C LYS A 86 21.36 -12.89 -18.52
N ASN A 87 21.48 -14.19 -18.26
CA ASN A 87 21.09 -14.82 -17.00
C ASN A 87 21.84 -14.20 -15.81
N GLN A 88 21.23 -14.19 -14.63
CA GLN A 88 21.79 -13.62 -13.41
C GLN A 88 21.79 -14.67 -12.32
N LEU A 89 22.96 -15.27 -12.07
CA LEU A 89 23.10 -16.32 -11.06
C LEU A 89 23.08 -15.77 -9.62
N ILE A 90 23.25 -14.45 -9.45
CA ILE A 90 23.20 -13.74 -8.17
C ILE A 90 22.17 -12.62 -8.24
N PRO A 91 21.57 -12.22 -7.10
CA PRO A 91 20.66 -11.09 -7.01
C PRO A 91 21.30 -9.82 -7.56
N ILE A 92 20.61 -9.17 -8.49
CA ILE A 92 20.97 -7.85 -9.00
C ILE A 92 19.84 -6.87 -8.74
N GLN A 93 20.18 -5.60 -8.54
CA GLN A 93 19.19 -4.54 -8.37
C GLN A 93 18.79 -3.96 -9.73
N ILE A 94 17.49 -3.91 -9.96
CA ILE A 94 16.82 -3.24 -11.06
C ILE A 94 16.26 -1.90 -10.56
N LYS A 95 16.41 -0.85 -11.37
CA LYS A 95 15.82 0.45 -11.08
C LYS A 95 14.32 0.40 -11.36
N LEU A 96 13.51 0.76 -10.36
CA LEU A 96 12.08 0.97 -10.58
C LEU A 96 11.85 2.12 -11.58
N PRO A 97 10.82 2.02 -12.44
CA PRO A 97 10.39 3.13 -13.28
C PRO A 97 10.09 4.37 -12.43
N LYS A 98 10.47 5.55 -12.91
CA LYS A 98 10.11 6.82 -12.26
C LYS A 98 8.72 7.25 -12.72
N LEU A 99 7.82 7.47 -11.78
CA LEU A 99 6.50 8.06 -11.98
C LEU A 99 6.53 9.57 -11.64
N ARG A 100 5.50 10.30 -12.09
CA ARG A 100 5.45 11.78 -11.96
C ARG A 100 5.02 12.28 -10.56
N PHE A 101 4.65 11.39 -9.64
CA PHE A 101 4.07 11.74 -8.34
C PHE A 101 4.90 11.18 -7.18
N ASN A 102 4.54 11.52 -5.94
CA ASN A 102 5.22 10.99 -4.77
C ASN A 102 4.92 9.49 -4.65
N GLU A 103 5.92 8.65 -4.84
CA GLU A 103 5.75 7.20 -4.99
C GLU A 103 5.88 6.48 -3.64
N ASP A 104 4.75 6.06 -3.08
CA ASP A 104 4.77 5.07 -2.01
C ASP A 104 5.14 3.69 -2.59
N ILE A 105 6.15 3.06 -1.99
CA ILE A 105 6.65 1.75 -2.39
C ILE A 105 5.63 0.65 -2.11
N SER A 106 4.71 0.86 -1.16
CA SER A 106 3.64 -0.08 -0.81
C SER A 106 2.65 -0.33 -1.96
N ASN A 107 2.59 0.59 -2.92
CA ASN A 107 1.72 0.53 -4.09
C ASN A 107 2.35 -0.16 -5.30
N TYR A 108 3.62 -0.58 -5.20
CA TYR A 108 4.27 -1.39 -6.23
C TYR A 108 4.04 -2.87 -5.95
N HIS A 109 3.84 -3.61 -7.03
CA HIS A 109 3.59 -5.04 -6.98
C HIS A 109 4.35 -5.79 -8.07
N VAL A 110 4.77 -7.00 -7.76
CA VAL A 110 5.52 -7.88 -8.68
C VAL A 110 4.78 -9.18 -8.93
N SER A 111 4.70 -9.59 -10.20
CA SER A 111 4.13 -10.89 -10.57
C SER A 111 4.97 -11.56 -11.65
N CYS A 112 5.39 -12.78 -11.41
CA CYS A 112 6.19 -13.58 -12.33
C CYS A 112 5.32 -14.66 -12.98
N GLY A 113 5.35 -14.74 -14.30
CA GLY A 113 4.79 -15.82 -15.10
C GLY A 113 5.86 -16.80 -15.58
N TYR A 114 5.56 -17.55 -16.64
CA TYR A 114 6.49 -18.53 -17.21
C TYR A 114 7.74 -17.84 -17.79
N TYR A 115 7.54 -16.90 -18.73
CA TYR A 115 8.61 -16.19 -19.45
C TYR A 115 8.50 -14.66 -19.33
N LYS A 116 7.63 -14.17 -18.45
CA LYS A 116 7.30 -12.76 -18.32
C LYS A 116 7.28 -12.36 -16.86
N SER A 117 7.65 -11.11 -16.61
CA SER A 117 7.49 -10.46 -15.33
C SER A 117 6.61 -9.23 -15.50
N PHE A 118 5.76 -8.98 -14.52
CA PHE A 118 4.96 -7.78 -14.39
C PHE A 118 5.43 -7.02 -13.16
N LEU A 119 5.68 -5.73 -13.35
CA LEU A 119 5.79 -4.75 -12.28
C LEU A 119 4.64 -3.78 -12.53
N TYR A 120 3.74 -3.65 -11.58
CA TYR A 120 2.63 -2.69 -11.68
C TYR A 120 2.57 -1.80 -10.46
N TYR A 121 2.04 -0.59 -10.66
CA TYR A 121 1.84 0.40 -9.62
C TYR A 121 0.34 0.63 -9.48
N SER A 122 -0.20 0.35 -8.30
CA SER A 122 -1.60 0.59 -7.96
C SER A 122 -1.66 1.57 -6.79
N PRO A 123 -1.78 2.89 -7.04
CA PRO A 123 -1.94 3.89 -5.98
C PRO A 123 -3.33 3.82 -5.33
N PHE A 124 -4.21 3.01 -5.91
CA PHE A 124 -5.58 2.82 -5.48
C PHE A 124 -5.57 1.77 -4.39
N SER A 125 -5.69 2.34 -3.21
CA SER A 125 -6.06 1.75 -1.97
C SER A 125 -7.37 0.97 -2.05
N ASN A 126 -7.73 0.25 -0.99
CA ASN A 126 -9.03 -0.41 -0.90
C ASN A 126 -10.18 0.62 -1.07
N LEU A 127 -11.39 0.10 -1.33
CA LEU A 127 -12.60 0.90 -1.54
C LEU A 127 -12.79 1.99 -0.45
N GLU A 128 -12.41 1.71 0.80
CA GLU A 128 -12.57 2.65 1.91
C GLU A 128 -11.71 3.91 1.73
N GLU A 129 -10.45 3.77 1.38
CA GLU A 129 -9.55 4.92 1.17
C GLU A 129 -9.90 5.70 -0.10
N ASP A 130 -10.37 5.03 -1.16
CA ASP A 130 -10.86 5.69 -2.37
C ASP A 130 -12.14 6.48 -2.08
N LEU A 131 -13.04 5.93 -1.25
CA LEU A 131 -14.21 6.65 -0.74
C LEU A 131 -13.80 7.83 0.15
N ILE A 132 -12.81 7.68 1.03
CA ILE A 132 -12.30 8.77 1.86
C ILE A 132 -11.70 9.90 1.00
N LYS A 133 -10.94 9.55 -0.05
CA LYS A 133 -10.39 10.53 -1.01
C LYS A 133 -11.49 11.26 -1.77
N LEU A 134 -12.53 10.53 -2.21
CA LEU A 134 -13.71 11.10 -2.84
C LEU A 134 -14.40 12.08 -1.88
N PHE A 135 -14.67 11.65 -0.64
CA PHE A 135 -15.41 12.45 0.34
C PHE A 135 -14.71 13.75 0.75
N LYS A 136 -13.38 13.82 0.64
CA LYS A 136 -12.58 14.99 1.03
C LYS A 136 -12.32 15.98 -0.13
N ARG A 137 -12.71 15.66 -1.36
CA ARG A 137 -12.40 16.46 -2.54
C ARG A 137 -13.57 17.36 -2.95
N LYS A 138 -13.35 18.68 -2.86
CA LYS A 138 -14.34 19.71 -3.20
C LYS A 138 -14.81 19.65 -4.66
N GLU A 139 -13.93 19.27 -5.58
CA GLU A 139 -14.22 19.14 -7.02
C GLU A 139 -15.29 18.10 -7.36
N PHE A 140 -15.58 17.17 -6.45
CA PHE A 140 -16.62 16.15 -6.61
C PHE A 140 -17.89 16.43 -5.80
N CYS A 141 -17.92 17.53 -5.05
CA CYS A 141 -19.11 17.96 -4.34
C CYS A 141 -20.16 18.45 -5.34
N ASP A 142 -21.36 17.86 -5.30
CA ASP A 142 -22.49 18.17 -6.17
C ASP A 142 -23.58 18.98 -5.45
N ILE A 143 -23.36 19.32 -4.17
CA ILE A 143 -24.22 20.23 -3.41
C ILE A 143 -23.39 21.18 -2.56
N SER A 144 -23.85 22.41 -2.47
CA SER A 144 -23.26 23.47 -1.65
C SER A 144 -24.31 24.14 -0.77
N PHE A 145 -23.97 24.38 0.49
CA PHE A 145 -24.79 25.10 1.45
C PHE A 145 -24.13 26.43 1.78
N LYS A 146 -24.93 27.49 1.91
CA LYS A 146 -24.44 28.78 2.39
C LYS A 146 -24.80 28.93 3.86
N THR A 147 -23.80 29.15 4.72
CA THR A 147 -24.01 29.40 6.16
C THR A 147 -24.56 30.80 6.38
N GLU A 148 -25.08 31.07 7.58
CA GLU A 148 -25.55 32.42 7.97
C GLU A 148 -24.43 33.46 7.89
N ASN A 149 -23.18 33.03 8.15
CA ASN A 149 -21.99 33.86 8.06
C ASN A 149 -21.48 34.04 6.62
N GLY A 150 -22.18 33.46 5.63
CA GLY A 150 -21.86 33.57 4.21
C GLY A 150 -20.85 32.55 3.69
N GLU A 151 -20.36 31.63 4.52
CA GLU A 151 -19.43 30.58 4.11
C GLU A 151 -20.12 29.52 3.26
N ILE A 152 -19.39 28.93 2.32
CA ILE A 152 -19.90 27.88 1.44
C ILE A 152 -19.36 26.53 1.92
N ILE A 153 -20.26 25.63 2.30
CA ILE A 153 -19.96 24.25 2.67
C ILE A 153 -20.34 23.36 1.49
N GLU A 154 -19.36 22.66 0.94
CA GLU A 154 -19.53 21.75 -0.18
C GLU A 154 -19.63 20.30 0.33
N ALA A 155 -20.57 19.52 -0.21
CA ALA A 155 -20.79 18.14 0.18
C ALA A 155 -21.21 17.28 -1.02
N HIS A 156 -21.29 15.96 -0.78
CA HIS A 156 -21.73 14.97 -1.77
C HIS A 156 -23.16 14.49 -1.45
N LYS A 157 -24.09 14.64 -2.40
CA LYS A 157 -25.50 14.24 -2.29
C LYS A 157 -25.67 12.77 -1.95
N LEU A 158 -24.80 11.91 -2.46
CA LEU A 158 -24.81 10.47 -2.17
C LEU A 158 -24.55 10.17 -0.68
N ILE A 159 -23.58 10.86 -0.07
CA ILE A 159 -23.25 10.71 1.36
C ILE A 159 -24.42 11.18 2.22
N LEU A 160 -24.96 12.35 1.90
CA LEU A 160 -26.13 12.90 2.61
C LEU A 160 -27.31 11.92 2.52
N LYS A 161 -27.62 11.42 1.32
CA LYS A 161 -28.71 10.45 1.13
C LYS A 161 -28.49 9.19 1.96
N TYR A 162 -27.27 8.65 1.99
CA TYR A 162 -26.97 7.42 2.71
C TYR A 162 -27.01 7.61 4.25
N ARG A 163 -26.37 8.66 4.76
CA ARG A 163 -26.32 8.98 6.20
C ARG A 163 -27.69 9.37 6.75
N LEU A 164 -28.50 10.09 5.96
CA LEU A 164 -29.83 10.54 6.36
C LEU A 164 -30.88 9.43 6.25
N ASN A 165 -30.77 8.52 5.28
CA ASN A 165 -31.69 7.38 5.16
C ASN A 165 -31.62 6.40 6.34
N GLN A 166 -30.51 6.39 7.09
CA GLN A 166 -30.36 5.58 8.30
C GLN A 166 -31.17 6.14 9.49
N ASN A 167 -31.72 7.35 9.40
CA ASN A 167 -32.41 8.00 10.51
C ASN A 167 -33.52 8.96 10.00
N GLN A 168 -34.76 8.45 9.85
CA GLN A 168 -35.89 9.23 9.31
C GLN A 168 -36.15 10.55 10.05
N ASN A 169 -35.89 10.60 11.36
CA ASN A 169 -35.98 11.83 12.17
C ASN A 169 -34.95 12.91 11.78
N GLN A 170 -33.80 12.52 11.23
CA GLN A 170 -32.79 13.46 10.75
C GLN A 170 -33.15 14.04 9.37
N ILE A 171 -33.92 13.31 8.55
CA ILE A 171 -34.43 13.79 7.25
C ILE A 171 -35.45 14.91 7.43
N GLU A 172 -36.41 14.76 8.34
CA GLU A 172 -37.42 15.78 8.65
C GLU A 172 -36.77 17.06 9.19
N LYS A 173 -35.83 16.93 10.14
CA LYS A 173 -35.02 18.05 10.64
C LYS A 173 -34.22 18.74 9.53
N LEU A 174 -33.56 18.00 8.64
CA LEU A 174 -32.81 18.63 7.54
C LEU A 174 -33.73 19.30 6.51
N LYS A 175 -34.88 18.71 6.18
CA LYS A 175 -35.87 19.33 5.30
C LYS A 175 -36.43 20.61 5.91
N GLU A 176 -36.69 20.63 7.21
CA GLU A 176 -37.12 21.81 7.95
C GLU A 176 -36.03 22.91 7.94
N ILE A 177 -34.77 22.53 8.15
CA ILE A 177 -33.60 23.43 8.10
C ILE A 177 -33.35 23.97 6.68
N ILE A 178 -33.45 23.12 5.65
CA ILE A 178 -33.33 23.50 4.24
C ILE A 178 -34.48 24.44 3.81
N SER A 179 -35.70 24.22 4.34
CA SER A 179 -36.87 25.03 4.02
C SER A 179 -36.87 26.43 4.65
N LYS A 180 -36.12 26.63 5.76
CA LYS A 180 -36.12 27.88 6.54
C LYS A 180 -35.04 28.90 6.18
N LYS A 181 -34.18 28.65 5.19
CA LYS A 181 -33.18 29.60 4.63
C LYS A 181 -32.22 30.31 5.62
N SER A 182 -32.07 29.85 6.87
CA SER A 182 -30.95 30.25 7.74
C SER A 182 -30.55 29.07 8.64
N ILE A 183 -29.24 28.77 8.66
CA ILE A 183 -28.68 27.58 9.31
C ILE A 183 -28.24 27.94 10.73
N LYS A 184 -29.10 27.68 11.72
CA LYS A 184 -28.76 27.83 13.14
C LYS A 184 -27.88 26.70 13.70
N GLU A 185 -27.57 25.65 12.93
CA GLU A 185 -26.78 24.48 13.38
C GLU A 185 -25.88 23.88 12.28
N SER A 186 -24.99 24.68 11.67
CA SER A 186 -24.09 24.23 10.58
C SER A 186 -23.02 23.25 11.05
N ASN A 187 -22.56 23.37 12.30
CA ASN A 187 -21.52 22.52 12.87
C ASN A 187 -21.98 21.07 13.07
N GLN A 188 -23.27 20.84 13.35
CA GLN A 188 -23.80 19.49 13.52
C GLN A 188 -23.85 18.71 12.20
N ILE A 189 -24.12 19.38 11.08
CA ILE A 189 -24.07 18.76 9.75
C ILE A 189 -22.62 18.42 9.38
N PHE A 190 -21.66 19.30 9.70
CA PHE A 190 -20.25 19.04 9.43
C PHE A 190 -19.70 17.89 10.30
N GLU A 191 -20.05 17.85 11.59
CA GLU A 191 -19.81 16.72 12.49
C GLU A 191 -20.43 15.43 11.95
N MET A 192 -21.73 15.43 11.60
CA MET A 192 -22.38 14.23 11.04
C MET A 192 -21.76 13.71 9.74
N ILE A 193 -21.16 14.59 8.93
CA ILE A 193 -20.51 14.22 7.67
C ILE A 193 -19.05 13.76 7.88
N TYR A 194 -18.31 14.39 8.79
CA TYR A 194 -16.85 14.25 8.89
C TYR A 194 -16.32 13.75 10.25
N SER A 195 -17.12 13.65 11.32
CA SER A 195 -16.68 13.07 12.59
C SER A 195 -16.78 11.54 12.58
N ASN A 196 -15.76 10.96 11.94
CA ASN A 196 -15.12 9.72 12.38
C ASN A 196 -13.63 9.84 12.03
N ASN A 197 -12.99 10.90 12.55
CA ASN A 197 -11.55 10.86 12.71
C ASN A 197 -11.26 10.06 13.98
N SER A 198 -10.83 8.82 13.76
CA SER A 198 -9.79 8.15 14.56
C SER A 198 -9.00 9.13 15.44
N LYS A 199 -9.07 8.91 16.77
CA LYS A 199 -8.42 9.64 17.88
C LYS A 199 -9.22 10.82 18.44
N ILE A 200 -9.96 10.57 19.53
CA ILE A 200 -9.77 11.20 20.85
C ILE A 200 -10.77 10.53 21.81
N ASN A 201 -10.22 9.99 22.90
CA ASN A 201 -10.92 9.33 24.00
C ASN A 201 -11.19 10.41 25.06
N PRO A 202 -12.43 10.83 25.37
CA PRO A 202 -12.70 11.62 26.55
C PRO A 202 -13.16 10.68 27.67
N LYS A 203 -12.30 10.52 28.67
CA LYS A 203 -12.63 9.89 29.95
C LYS A 203 -13.91 10.53 30.51
N LEU A 204 -14.90 9.69 30.78
CA LEU A 204 -16.00 9.99 31.69
C LEU A 204 -15.41 10.04 33.11
N TYR A 205 -15.44 11.21 33.75
CA TYR A 205 -15.59 11.27 35.19
C TYR A 205 -17.01 11.75 35.48
N SER A 206 -17.61 11.06 36.45
CA SER A 206 -18.96 11.21 37.00
C SER A 206 -19.36 12.63 37.34
#